data_AF-A0A7V8A7N5-F1
#
_entry.id   AF-A0A7V8A7N5-F1
#
_cell.length_a   1.000
_cell.length_b   1.000
_cell.length_c   1.000
_cell.angle_alpha   90.00
_cell.angle_beta   90.00
_cell.angle_gamma   90.00
#
_symmetry.space_group_name_H-M   'P 1'
#
loop_
_entity.id
_entity.type
_entity.pdbx_description
1 polymer ?
#
loop_
_entity_poly.entity_id
_entity_poly.type
_entity_poly.pdbx_seq_one_letter_code
_entity_poly.pdbx_strand_id
1 'polypeptide(L)' 'MLSKYIDTGVEELDQQKLPILLTNKYHSLEDAKAVLGSVATISSLFIEFQKHLYLNVAA' A
#
# COMPACT_ATOMS: atom_id res chain seq x y z
N MET A 1 -23.85 0.85 -1.18
CA MET A 1 -23.31 1.34 0.10
C MET A 1 -21.86 0.90 0.40
N LEU A 2 -21.13 0.21 -0.50
CA LEU A 2 -19.74 -0.21 -0.24
C LEU A 2 -18.66 0.80 -0.63
N SER A 3 -18.96 1.79 -1.46
CA SER A 3 -17.95 2.70 -2.02
C SER A 3 -17.24 3.56 -0.95
N LYS A 4 -17.89 3.83 0.19
CA LYS A 4 -17.31 4.64 1.27
C LYS A 4 -16.29 3.89 2.12
N TYR A 5 -16.28 2.56 2.11
CA TYR A 5 -15.31 1.76 2.87
C TYR A 5 -13.96 1.63 2.15
N ILE A 6 -13.93 1.78 0.84
CA ILE A 6 -12.69 1.68 0.05
C ILE A 6 -11.81 2.91 0.29
N ASP A 7 -12.39 4.11 0.41
CA ASP A 7 -11.62 5.33 0.67
C ASP A 7 -10.94 5.30 2.06
N THR A 8 -11.71 5.03 3.13
CA THR A 8 -11.16 5.03 4.50
C THR A 8 -10.21 3.86 4.75
N GLY A 9 -10.51 2.69 4.16
CA GLY A 9 -9.70 1.49 4.30
C GLY A 9 -8.34 1.60 3.61
N VAL A 10 -8.22 2.41 2.56
CA VAL A 10 -6.94 2.67 1.89
C VAL A 10 -6.09 3.66 2.71
N GLU A 11 -6.67 4.74 3.22
CA GLU A 11 -5.93 5.71 4.06
C GLU A 11 -5.40 5.11 5.36
N GLU A 12 -6.21 4.31 6.08
CA GLU A 12 -5.75 3.63 7.31
C GLU A 12 -4.69 2.56 7.03
N LEU A 13 -4.76 1.91 5.87
CA LEU A 13 -3.88 0.80 5.52
C LEU A 13 -2.54 1.29 4.95
N ASP A 14 -2.52 2.44 4.27
CA ASP A 14 -1.30 3.07 3.75
C ASP A 14 -0.35 3.51 4.87
N GLN A 15 -0.82 4.29 5.86
CA GLN A 15 0.11 4.84 6.86
C GLN A 15 0.70 3.80 7.81
N GLN A 16 -0.07 2.79 8.19
CA GLN A 16 0.35 1.84 9.23
C GLN A 16 0.91 0.55 8.67
N LYS A 17 0.44 0.08 7.49
CA LYS A 17 0.87 -1.23 6.96
C LYS A 17 1.94 -1.12 5.89
N LEU A 18 2.14 0.05 5.27
CA LEU A 18 3.23 0.25 4.30
C LEU A 18 4.61 -0.12 4.89
N PRO A 19 5.02 0.35 6.09
CA PRO A 19 6.29 -0.03 6.68
C PRO A 19 6.41 -1.54 6.93
N ILE A 20 5.31 -2.16 7.37
CA ILE A 20 5.25 -3.58 7.71
C ILE A 20 5.40 -4.44 6.45
N LEU A 21 4.70 -4.10 5.37
CA LEU A 21 4.72 -4.84 4.12
C LEU A 21 6.05 -4.70 3.38
N LEU A 22 6.65 -3.51 3.42
CA LEU A 22 8.00 -3.29 2.89
C LEU A 22 9.02 -4.13 3.65
N THR A 23 8.97 -4.11 4.98
CA THR A 23 9.86 -4.91 5.83
C THR A 23 9.63 -6.41 5.61
N ASN A 24 8.39 -6.86 5.43
CA ASN A 24 8.09 -8.28 5.20
C ASN A 24 8.61 -8.76 3.84
N LYS A 25 8.43 -7.97 2.78
CA LYS A 25 8.84 -8.35 1.42
C LYS A 25 10.33 -8.16 1.15
N TYR A 26 10.95 -7.13 1.72
CA TYR A 26 12.33 -6.73 1.45
C TYR A 26 13.26 -6.88 2.66
N HIS A 27 12.82 -7.53 3.74
CA HIS A 27 13.52 -7.63 5.04
C HIS A 27 13.66 -6.31 5.82
N SER A 28 13.83 -5.17 5.15
CA SER A 28 13.90 -3.85 5.78
C SER A 28 13.34 -2.73 4.90
N LEU A 29 13.01 -1.60 5.52
CA LEU A 29 12.57 -0.39 4.82
C LEU A 29 13.68 0.19 3.94
N GLU A 30 14.94 0.09 4.36
CA GLU A 30 16.10 0.56 3.60
C GLU A 30 16.32 -0.30 2.35
N ASP A 31 16.21 -1.63 2.47
CA ASP A 31 16.27 -2.54 1.31
C ASP A 31 15.11 -2.31 0.35
N ALA A 32 13.90 -2.08 0.88
CA ALA A 32 12.75 -1.72 0.06
C ALA A 32 13.00 -0.42 -0.71
N LYS A 33 13.62 0.59 -0.08
CA LYS A 33 14.01 1.84 -0.73
C LYS A 33 15.15 1.66 -1.73
N ALA A 34 16.08 0.74 -1.49
CA ALA A 34 17.13 0.41 -2.45
C ALA A 34 16.56 -0.24 -3.74
N VAL A 35 15.49 -1.04 -3.61
CA VAL A 35 14.87 -1.73 -4.74
C VAL A 35 13.78 -0.90 -5.44
N LEU A 36 12.91 -0.25 -4.66
CA LEU A 36 11.74 0.49 -5.17
C LEU A 36 12.01 1.99 -5.33
N GLY A 37 13.12 2.48 -4.78
CA GLY A 37 13.51 3.89 -4.82
C GLY A 37 12.97 4.70 -3.65
N SER A 38 12.38 5.86 -3.96
CA SER A 38 11.95 6.80 -2.92
C SER A 38 10.67 6.32 -2.22
N VAL A 39 10.51 6.71 -0.94
CA VAL A 39 9.28 6.42 -0.16
C VAL A 39 8.03 6.95 -0.88
N ALA A 40 8.13 8.10 -1.55
CA ALA A 40 7.02 8.67 -2.32
C ALA A 40 6.55 7.76 -3.46
N THR A 41 7.50 7.15 -4.19
CA THR A 41 7.21 6.17 -5.25
C THR A 41 6.54 4.93 -4.67
N ILE A 42 7.03 4.47 -3.52
CA ILE A 42 6.53 3.28 -2.83
C ILE A 42 5.08 3.49 -2.37
N SER A 43 4.77 4.61 -1.71
CA SER A 43 3.41 4.96 -1.31
C SER A 43 2.47 5.04 -2.51
N SER A 44 2.89 5.68 -3.62
CA SER A 44 2.04 5.76 -4.81
C SER A 44 1.74 4.38 -5.41
N LEU A 45 2.75 3.52 -5.54
CA LEU A 45 2.58 2.16 -6.07
C LEU A 45 1.68 1.33 -5.15
N PHE A 46 1.81 1.51 -3.85
CA PHE A 46 1.04 0.78 -2.86
C PHE A 46 -0.44 1.18 -2.87
N ILE A 47 -0.75 2.48 -2.92
CA ILE A 47 -2.11 3.00 -3.08
C ILE A 47 -2.74 2.49 -4.38
N GLU A 48 -1.98 2.48 -5.47
CA GLU A 48 -2.45 1.98 -6.77
C GLU A 48 -2.75 0.48 -6.71
N PHE A 49 -1.88 -0.30 -6.06
CA PHE A 49 -2.08 -1.74 -5.83
C PHE A 49 -3.30 -2.01 -4.94
N GLN A 50 -3.52 -1.20 -3.91
CA GLN A 50 -4.70 -1.30 -3.06
C GLN A 50 -5.98 -1.01 -3.83
N LYS A 51 -6.01 0.04 -4.67
CA LYS A 51 -7.16 0.33 -5.54
C LYS A 51 -7.51 -0.88 -6.40
N HIS A 52 -6.52 -1.55 -6.98
CA HIS A 52 -6.76 -2.76 -7.77
C HIS A 52 -7.31 -3.94 -6.94
N LEU A 53 -6.82 -4.14 -5.72
CA LEU A 53 -7.32 -5.18 -4.80
C LEU A 53 -8.77 -4.94 -4.39
N TYR A 54 -9.12 -3.71 -4.01
CA TYR A 54 -10.48 -3.38 -3.59
C TYR A 54 -11.48 -3.34 -4.74
N LEU A 55 -11.05 -2.93 -5.94
CA LEU A 55 -11.87 -3.01 -7.14
C LEU A 55 -12.29 -4.46 -7.46
N ASN A 56 -11.44 -5.44 -7.14
CA ASN A 56 -11.71 -6.86 -7.38
C ASN A 56 -12.48 -7.53 -6.24
N VAL A 57 -12.24 -7.11 -4.99
CA VAL A 57 -13.00 -7.61 -3.82
C VAL A 57 -14.44 -7.09 -3.79
N ALA A 58 -14.71 -5.97 -4.44
CA ALA A 58 -16.06 -5.41 -4.57
C ALA A 58 -16.91 -6.04 -5.69
N ALA A 59 -16.38 -7.04 -6.42
CA ALA A 59 -17.05 -7.74 -7.52
C ALA A 59 -17.77 -9.02 -7.06
#